data_AF-A0A1V5NDX6-F1
#
_entry.id   AF-A0A1V5NDX6-F1
#
_cell.length_a   1.000
_cell.length_b   1.000
_cell.length_c   1.000
_cell.angle_alpha   90.00
_cell.angle_beta   90.00
_cell.angle_gamma   90.00
#
_symmetry.space_group_name_H-M   'P 1'
#
loop_
_entity.id
_entity.type
_entity.pdbx_description
1 polymer ?
#
loop_
_entity_poly.entity_id
_entity_poly.type
_entity_poly.pdbx_seq_one_letter_code
_entity_poly.pdbx_strand_id
1 'polypeptide(L)'
;MFLYQKVEEKEKIINDPAKNMELERKVVLDRLNKFIELPSDEEPTIVTILDAEKLRNQPLFLKAENGDKLIVYDKARKVLLYRYTTNKIIEFDSIDMMPAVGQ
;
A
#
# COMPACT_ATOMS: atom_id res chain seq x y z
N MET A 1 -0.05 9.73 -40.53
CA MET A 1 -0.99 10.13 -39.47
C MET A 1 -1.06 8.97 -38.46
N PHE A 2 -0.15 8.93 -37.47
CA PHE A 2 0.06 7.74 -36.60
C PHE A 2 0.10 8.07 -35.09
N LEU A 3 -0.41 9.26 -34.70
CA LEU A 3 -0.31 9.74 -33.32
C LEU A 3 -1.62 9.69 -32.52
N TYR A 4 -2.76 9.33 -33.12
CA TYR A 4 -4.05 9.40 -32.43
C TYR A 4 -4.47 8.12 -31.69
N GLN A 5 -4.10 6.94 -32.19
CA GLN A 5 -4.61 5.67 -31.64
C GLN A 5 -4.01 5.29 -30.27
N LYS A 6 -2.84 5.83 -29.90
CA LYS A 6 -2.19 5.58 -28.60
C LYS A 6 -2.71 6.46 -27.46
N VAL A 7 -3.46 7.52 -27.77
CA VAL A 7 -3.95 8.47 -26.77
C VAL A 7 -5.23 7.95 -26.12
N GLU A 8 -6.13 7.34 -26.91
CA GLU A 8 -7.39 6.78 -26.42
C GLU A 8 -7.20 5.58 -25.46
N GLU A 9 -6.14 4.78 -25.66
CA GLU A 9 -5.83 3.66 -24.76
C GLU A 9 -5.37 4.16 -23.38
N LYS A 10 -4.67 5.31 -23.32
CA LYS A 10 -4.33 5.96 -22.04
C LYS A 10 -5.56 6.60 -21.38
N GLU A 11 -6.49 7.16 -22.13
CA GLU A 11 -7.70 7.79 -21.57
C GLU A 11 -8.72 6.78 -21.03
N LYS A 12 -8.81 5.57 -21.60
CA LYS A 12 -9.61 4.47 -21.02
C LYS A 12 -8.99 3.87 -19.74
N ILE A 13 -7.68 3.99 -19.56
CA ILE A 13 -7.01 3.57 -18.31
C ILE A 13 -7.35 4.54 -17.16
N ILE A 14 -7.64 5.81 -17.46
CA ILE A 14 -7.89 6.87 -16.47
C ILE A 14 -9.34 6.83 -15.93
N ASN A 15 -10.30 6.28 -16.67
CA ASN A 15 -11.74 6.34 -16.32
C ASN A 15 -12.31 5.05 -15.70
N ASP A 16 -11.52 4.01 -15.51
CA ASP A 16 -11.94 2.80 -14.80
C ASP A 16 -11.42 2.84 -13.35
N PRO A 17 -12.28 3.02 -12.34
CA PRO A 17 -11.85 3.17 -10.95
C PRO A 17 -11.14 1.92 -10.43
N ALA A 18 -11.48 0.72 -10.92
CA ALA A 18 -10.81 -0.52 -10.51
C ALA A 18 -9.40 -0.62 -11.10
N LYS A 19 -9.22 -0.23 -12.36
CA LYS A 19 -7.90 -0.20 -13.01
C LYS A 19 -6.96 0.85 -12.42
N ASN A 20 -7.49 2.00 -12.03
CA ASN A 20 -6.69 3.04 -11.38
C ASN A 20 -6.18 2.56 -10.00
N MET A 21 -7.03 1.88 -9.21
CA MET A 21 -6.62 1.27 -7.94
C MET A 21 -5.56 0.17 -8.13
N GLU A 22 -5.66 -0.65 -9.17
CA GLU A 22 -4.63 -1.66 -9.47
C GLU A 22 -3.29 -1.03 -9.86
N LEU A 23 -3.31 0.03 -10.67
CA LEU A 23 -2.11 0.74 -11.08
C LEU A 23 -1.42 1.39 -9.87
N GLU A 24 -2.19 2.04 -8.99
CA GLU A 24 -1.67 2.60 -7.75
C GLU A 24 -1.04 1.51 -6.86
N ARG A 25 -1.68 0.33 -6.77
CA ARG A 25 -1.15 -0.81 -6.02
C ARG A 25 0.21 -1.25 -6.58
N LYS A 26 0.30 -1.45 -7.90
CA LYS A 26 1.54 -1.85 -8.59
C LYS A 26 2.65 -0.82 -8.39
N VAL A 27 2.34 0.48 -8.47
CA VAL A 27 3.33 1.55 -8.26
C VAL A 27 3.87 1.53 -6.83
N VAL A 28 3.02 1.32 -5.83
CA VAL A 28 3.46 1.21 -4.43
C VAL A 28 4.37 0.00 -4.23
N LEU A 29 3.98 -1.16 -4.75
CA LEU A 29 4.76 -2.40 -4.61
C LEU A 29 6.11 -2.31 -5.36
N ASP A 30 6.14 -1.76 -6.58
CA ASP A 30 7.38 -1.55 -7.33
C ASP A 30 8.36 -0.65 -6.57
N ARG A 31 7.86 0.42 -5.94
CA ARG A 31 8.67 1.31 -5.11
C ARG A 31 9.24 0.56 -3.92
N LEU A 32 8.41 -0.18 -3.20
CA LEU A 32 8.83 -0.94 -2.02
C LEU A 32 9.85 -2.04 -2.39
N ASN A 33 9.67 -2.72 -3.53
CA ASN A 33 10.56 -3.79 -3.99
C ASN A 33 12.01 -3.30 -4.27
N LYS A 34 12.22 -1.98 -4.41
CA LYS A 34 13.56 -1.38 -4.53
C LYS A 34 14.27 -1.21 -3.18
N PHE A 35 13.52 -1.22 -2.08
CA PHE A 35 14.06 -1.01 -0.73
C PHE A 35 14.12 -2.30 0.08
N ILE A 36 13.18 -3.22 -0.13
CA ILE A 36 13.04 -4.46 0.61
C ILE A 36 12.58 -5.58 -0.31
N GLU A 37 12.97 -6.81 0.01
CA GLU A 37 12.46 -7.99 -0.68
C GLU A 37 11.02 -8.27 -0.22
N LEU A 38 10.08 -8.11 -1.15
CA LEU A 38 8.67 -8.36 -0.91
C LEU A 38 8.28 -9.81 -1.25
N PRO A 39 7.35 -10.43 -0.49
CA PRO A 39 6.77 -11.70 -0.87
C PRO A 39 6.12 -11.61 -2.26
N SER A 40 6.53 -12.51 -3.16
CA SER A 40 6.00 -12.57 -4.55
C SER A 40 4.96 -13.68 -4.74
N ASP A 41 4.79 -14.57 -3.76
CA ASP A 41 3.81 -15.68 -3.77
C ASP A 41 2.41 -15.27 -3.30
N GLU A 42 2.24 -14.00 -2.91
CA GLU A 42 0.96 -13.48 -2.43
C GLU A 42 0.74 -12.03 -2.82
N GLU A 43 -0.53 -11.64 -2.91
CA GLU A 43 -0.92 -10.25 -3.04
C GLU A 43 -1.17 -9.65 -1.65
N PRO A 44 -0.49 -8.54 -1.30
CA PRO A 44 -0.74 -7.89 -0.02
C PRO A 44 -2.06 -7.14 -0.02
N THR A 45 -2.64 -7.02 1.17
CA THR A 45 -3.76 -6.14 1.43
C THR A 45 -3.23 -4.74 1.73
N ILE A 46 -3.64 -3.74 0.95
CA ILE A 46 -3.26 -2.34 1.17
C ILE A 46 -4.46 -1.58 1.73
N VAL A 47 -4.29 -1.04 2.94
CA VAL A 47 -5.30 -0.25 3.65
C VAL A 47 -4.76 1.16 3.87
N THR A 48 -5.60 2.19 3.70
CA THR A 48 -5.19 3.57 4.01
C THR A 48 -5.59 3.89 5.46
N ILE A 49 -4.65 4.41 6.24
CA ILE A 49 -4.91 4.88 7.60
C ILE A 49 -5.70 6.18 7.53
N LEU A 50 -6.96 6.13 7.96
CA LEU A 50 -7.84 7.31 7.98
C LEU A 50 -7.71 8.11 9.29
N ASP A 51 -7.45 7.42 10.39
CA ASP A 51 -7.40 7.98 11.74
C ASP A 51 -6.27 7.31 12.53
N ALA A 52 -5.06 7.85 12.37
CA ALA A 52 -3.85 7.34 13.01
C ALA A 52 -3.91 7.53 14.53
N GLU A 53 -4.60 8.54 15.04
CA GLU A 53 -4.70 8.82 16.48
C GLU A 53 -5.36 7.67 17.24
N LYS A 54 -6.43 7.08 16.68
CA LYS A 54 -7.08 5.89 17.26
C LYS A 54 -6.19 4.64 17.29
N LEU A 55 -5.15 4.61 16.45
CA LEU A 55 -4.26 3.46 16.30
C LEU A 55 -2.96 3.59 17.10
N ARG A 56 -2.64 4.79 17.62
CA ARG A 56 -1.42 5.07 18.41
C ARG A 56 -1.24 4.22 19.66
N ASN A 57 -2.29 3.52 20.10
CA ASN A 57 -2.21 2.56 21.19
C ASN A 57 -1.36 1.32 20.84
N GLN A 58 -1.00 1.12 19.56
CA GLN A 58 -0.12 0.05 19.13
C GLN A 58 1.26 0.57 18.74
N PRO A 59 2.34 -0.14 19.07
CA PRO A 59 3.71 0.25 18.73
C PRO A 59 3.91 0.55 17.24
N LEU A 60 3.29 -0.27 16.38
CA LEU A 60 3.37 -0.17 14.91
C LEU A 60 2.85 1.18 14.38
N PHE A 61 1.89 1.80 15.08
CA PHE A 61 1.23 3.02 14.62
C PHE A 61 1.68 4.28 15.39
N LEU A 62 2.70 4.19 16.26
CA LEU A 62 3.20 5.34 17.02
C LEU A 62 3.63 6.51 16.12
N LYS A 63 4.19 6.19 14.94
CA LYS A 63 4.64 7.18 13.94
C LYS A 63 3.70 7.30 12.75
N ALA A 64 2.54 6.66 12.79
CA ALA A 64 1.58 6.69 11.70
C ALA A 64 0.95 8.08 11.55
N GLU A 65 0.71 8.45 10.31
CA GLU A 65 -0.02 9.66 9.91
C GLU A 65 -1.22 9.30 9.05
N ASN A 66 -2.23 10.16 9.05
CA ASN A 66 -3.40 10.00 8.18
C ASN A 66 -2.97 10.03 6.72
N GLY A 67 -3.42 9.05 5.94
CA GLY A 67 -3.00 8.85 4.56
C GLY A 67 -1.82 7.88 4.38
N ASP A 68 -1.20 7.41 5.47
CA ASP A 68 -0.24 6.30 5.38
C ASP A 68 -0.93 5.04 4.86
N LYS A 69 -0.21 4.25 4.07
CA LYS A 69 -0.67 2.98 3.54
C LYS A 69 -0.10 1.86 4.40
N LEU A 70 -0.97 1.06 5.00
CA LEU A 70 -0.65 -0.18 5.66
C LEU A 70 -0.69 -1.31 4.63
N ILE A 71 0.43 -1.99 4.44
CA ILE A 71 0.56 -3.14 3.55
C ILE A 71 0.70 -4.38 4.43
N VAL A 72 -0.23 -5.32 4.29
CA VAL A 72 -0.28 -6.54 5.09
C VAL A 72 -0.10 -7.75 4.18
N TYR A 73 0.87 -8.59 4.51
CA TYR A 73 1.12 -9.89 3.91
C TYR A 73 0.70 -10.97 4.90
N ASP A 74 -0.40 -11.66 4.61
CA ASP A 74 -1.00 -12.63 5.53
C ASP A 74 -0.18 -13.93 5.58
N LYS A 75 0.25 -14.46 4.42
CA LYS A 75 1.02 -15.72 4.39
C LYS A 75 2.42 -15.51 4.96
N ALA A 76 3.11 -14.45 4.55
CA ALA A 76 4.44 -14.12 5.04
C ALA A 76 4.44 -13.53 6.46
N ARG A 77 3.24 -13.26 7.03
CA ARG A 77 3.06 -12.69 8.38
C ARG A 77 3.81 -11.37 8.57
N LYS A 78 3.86 -10.52 7.54
CA LYS A 78 4.57 -9.24 7.54
C LYS A 78 3.60 -8.07 7.41
N VAL A 79 3.88 -6.98 8.11
CA VAL A 79 3.15 -5.72 8.00
C VAL A 79 4.11 -4.56 7.80
N LEU A 80 3.71 -3.63 6.93
CA LEU A 80 4.51 -2.47 6.58
C LEU A 80 3.63 -1.23 6.63
N LEU A 81 4.15 -0.19 7.27
CA LEU A 81 3.56 1.13 7.21
C LEU A 81 4.37 1.99 6.24
N TYR A 82 3.75 2.40 5.14
CA TYR A 82 4.41 3.15 4.06
C TYR A 82 3.74 4.49 3.84
N ARG A 83 4.54 5.55 3.86
CA ARG A 83 4.10 6.92 3.60
C ARG A 83 4.34 7.28 2.15
N TYR A 84 3.26 7.40 1.38
CA TYR A 84 3.33 7.70 -0.05
C TYR A 84 3.93 9.08 -0.34
N THR A 85 3.64 10.08 0.51
CA THR A 85 4.08 11.48 0.32
C THR A 85 5.59 11.67 0.41
N THR A 86 6.25 10.92 1.30
CA THR A 86 7.71 10.98 1.50
C THR A 86 8.43 9.79 0.88
N ASN A 87 7.70 8.83 0.32
CA ASN A 87 8.21 7.58 -0.23
C ASN A 87 9.08 6.81 0.79
N LYS A 88 8.61 6.74 2.04
CA LYS A 88 9.34 6.11 3.15
C LYS A 88 8.54 4.96 3.76
N ILE A 89 9.25 3.90 4.13
CA ILE A 89 8.75 2.89 5.05
C ILE A 89 8.90 3.48 6.46
N ILE A 90 7.78 3.69 7.13
CA ILE A 90 7.71 4.29 8.46
C ILE A 90 8.00 3.22 9.51
N GLU A 91 7.37 2.06 9.39
CA GLU A 91 7.57 0.90 10.27
C GLU A 91 7.44 -0.39 9.46
N PHE A 92 8.14 -1.44 9.91
CA PHE A 92 8.14 -2.77 9.31
C PHE A 92 8.17 -3.80 10.44
N ASP A 93 7.16 -4.65 10.52
CA ASP A 93 7.04 -5.62 11.61
C ASP A 93 6.32 -6.90 11.17
N SER A 94 6.12 -7.84 12.09
CA SER A 94 5.30 -9.02 11.91
C SER A 94 3.83 -8.73 12.21
N ILE A 95 2.92 -9.34 11.46
CA ILE A 95 1.46 -9.19 11.68
C ILE A 95 1.02 -9.63 13.08
N ASP A 96 1.82 -10.48 13.75
CA ASP A 96 1.60 -10.91 15.13
C ASP A 96 1.57 -9.75 16.13
N MET A 97 2.26 -8.65 15.81
CA MET A 97 2.26 -7.44 16.63
C MET A 97 1.02 -6.56 16.42
N MET A 98 0.17 -6.89 15.45
CA MET A 98 -1.16 -6.30 15.34
C MET A 98 -2.14 -7.11 16.20
N PRO A 99 -2.83 -6.49 17.17
CA PRO A 99 -3.92 -7.16 17.85
C PRO A 99 -4.96 -7.56 16.80
N ALA A 100 -5.52 -8.77 16.94
CA ALA A 100 -6.63 -9.20 16.11
C ALA A 100 -7.71 -8.10 16.15
N VAL A 101 -7.94 -7.44 15.01
CA VAL A 101 -9.04 -6.50 14.89
C VAL A 101 -10.32 -7.33 14.82
N GLY A 102 -10.88 -7.62 16.00
CA GLY A 102 -12.09 -8.43 16.13
C GLY A 102 -12.41 -8.76 17.58
N GLN A 103 -13.11 -7.85 18.26
CA GLN A 103 -14.57 -7.95 18.46
C GLN A 103 -15.17 -6.55 18.53
#